data_AF-A0A9W9VC72-F1
#
_entry.id   AF-A0A9W9VC72-F1
#
_cell.length_a   1.000
_cell.length_b   1.000
_cell.length_c   1.000
_cell.angle_alpha   90.00
_cell.angle_beta   90.00
_cell.angle_gamma   90.00
#
_symmetry.space_group_name_H-M   'P 1'
#
loop_
_entity.id
_entity.type
_entity.pdbx_description
1 polymer ?
#
loop_
_entity_poly.entity_id
_entity_poly.type
_entity_poly.pdbx_seq_one_letter_code
_entity_poly.pdbx_strand_id
1 'polypeptide(L)'
;MPSKSSKSSSSGCRCRCFSLKSLSVLAIFLALFSAVYRFLDARLEQFYIFDPEHLHDLSQRAISAHGEDARSIVNFIVAELEQKVGANYVNTEEEWVFNNAGGAMGAMYVIHASITEYLIIFGTAIGTEGHSGRHTADDYFNILQGTQLAYVPGEFKPEVYPAGSVHHLVRGQVKQYKMDRSCFALEYARGWIPPMLFFGYADTFSSTLDFPTLWATSRITAREMVGNLMQMKL
;
A
#
# COMPACT_ATOMS: atom_id res chain seq x y z
N MET A 1 -29.72 -9.91 -75.45
CA MET A 1 -28.90 -9.86 -74.22
C MET A 1 -29.08 -8.51 -73.56
N PRO A 2 -29.61 -8.48 -72.32
CA PRO A 2 -29.28 -7.41 -71.38
C PRO A 2 -28.70 -7.96 -70.07
N SER A 3 -27.91 -7.12 -69.44
CA SER A 3 -26.97 -7.36 -68.35
C SER A 3 -27.64 -7.72 -67.02
N LYS A 4 -26.97 -8.63 -66.28
CA LYS A 4 -27.30 -8.97 -64.89
C LYS A 4 -26.99 -7.79 -63.98
N SER A 5 -28.01 -7.29 -63.29
CA SER A 5 -27.90 -6.34 -62.17
C SER A 5 -27.22 -7.02 -60.97
N SER A 6 -26.08 -6.47 -60.56
CA SER A 6 -25.37 -6.85 -59.33
C SER A 6 -26.00 -6.14 -58.12
N LYS A 7 -26.52 -6.93 -57.18
CA LYS A 7 -26.92 -6.44 -55.86
C LYS A 7 -25.66 -6.18 -55.03
N SER A 8 -25.32 -4.92 -54.79
CA SER A 8 -24.34 -4.55 -53.77
C SER A 8 -25.02 -4.60 -52.40
N SER A 9 -24.55 -5.48 -51.52
CA SER A 9 -24.96 -5.57 -50.13
C SER A 9 -24.39 -4.37 -49.36
N SER A 10 -25.26 -3.54 -48.81
CA SER A 10 -24.89 -2.52 -47.83
C SER A 10 -24.38 -3.19 -46.54
N SER A 11 -23.07 -3.14 -46.32
CA SER A 11 -22.47 -3.50 -45.04
C SER A 11 -22.85 -2.44 -44.00
N GLY A 12 -23.91 -2.75 -43.24
CA GLY A 12 -24.34 -1.93 -42.12
C GLY A 12 -23.20 -1.69 -41.14
N CYS A 13 -22.89 -0.42 -40.91
CA CYS A 13 -22.03 0.05 -39.85
C CYS A 13 -22.61 -0.44 -38.51
N ARG A 14 -22.01 -1.46 -37.90
CA ARG A 14 -22.36 -1.93 -36.56
C ARG A 14 -21.84 -0.93 -35.52
N CYS A 15 -22.49 0.22 -35.40
CA CYS A 15 -22.44 0.98 -34.17
C CYS A 15 -23.01 0.08 -33.07
N ARG A 16 -22.14 -0.45 -32.19
CA ARG A 16 -22.55 -1.09 -30.93
C ARG A 16 -23.20 -0.01 -30.06
N CYS A 17 -24.48 0.30 -30.30
CA CYS A 17 -25.30 0.98 -29.32
C CYS A 17 -25.35 0.09 -28.08
N PHE A 18 -24.67 0.50 -27.01
CA PHE A 18 -24.91 -0.08 -25.69
C PHE A 18 -26.42 -0.01 -25.44
N SER A 19 -27.07 -1.18 -25.31
CA SER A 19 -28.50 -1.26 -25.08
C SER A 19 -28.85 -0.48 -23.81
N LEU A 20 -29.93 0.30 -23.81
CA LEU A 20 -30.43 1.01 -22.63
C LEU A 20 -30.51 0.08 -21.39
N LYS A 21 -30.82 -1.21 -21.59
CA LYS A 21 -30.80 -2.23 -20.53
C LYS A 21 -29.40 -2.44 -19.90
N SER A 22 -28.35 -2.45 -20.72
CA SER A 22 -26.96 -2.56 -20.25
C SER A 22 -26.52 -1.32 -19.47
N LEU A 23 -26.96 -0.12 -19.89
CA LEU A 23 -26.72 1.10 -19.13
C LEU A 23 -27.47 1.09 -17.79
N SER A 24 -28.73 0.64 -17.77
CA SER A 24 -29.50 0.52 -16.54
C SER A 24 -28.88 -0.47 -15.55
N VAL A 25 -28.44 -1.65 -16.02
CA VAL A 25 -27.75 -2.62 -15.17
C VAL A 25 -26.44 -2.06 -14.61
N LEU A 26 -25.64 -1.39 -15.45
CA LEU A 26 -24.41 -0.75 -15.00
C LEU A 26 -24.68 0.35 -13.96
N ALA A 27 -25.70 1.18 -14.18
CA ALA A 27 -26.07 2.24 -13.25
C ALA A 27 -26.51 1.69 -11.89
N ILE A 28 -27.32 0.61 -11.88
CA ILE A 28 -27.74 -0.06 -10.65
C ILE A 28 -26.54 -0.67 -9.93
N PHE A 29 -25.65 -1.35 -10.66
CA PHE A 29 -24.43 -1.93 -10.09
C PHE A 29 -23.54 -0.85 -9.46
N LEU A 30 -23.28 0.25 -10.17
CA LEU A 30 -22.47 1.37 -9.65
C LEU A 30 -23.12 2.03 -8.43
N ALA A 31 -24.44 2.19 -8.43
CA ALA A 31 -25.17 2.74 -7.29
C ALA A 31 -25.06 1.82 -6.07
N LEU A 32 -25.28 0.51 -6.24
CA LEU A 32 -25.16 -0.46 -5.16
C LEU A 32 -23.72 -0.57 -4.65
N PHE A 33 -22.75 -0.66 -5.55
CA PHE A 33 -21.33 -0.70 -5.20
C PHE A 33 -20.91 0.55 -4.44
N SER A 34 -21.31 1.74 -4.93
CA SER A 34 -21.02 3.01 -4.25
C SER A 34 -21.67 3.06 -2.86
N ALA A 35 -22.92 2.59 -2.72
CA ALA A 35 -23.58 2.53 -1.42
C ALA A 35 -22.86 1.61 -0.43
N VAL A 36 -22.48 0.40 -0.87
CA VAL A 36 -21.74 -0.58 -0.04
C VAL A 36 -20.35 -0.03 0.30
N TYR A 37 -19.63 0.50 -0.68
CA TYR A 37 -18.32 1.11 -0.47
C TYR A 37 -18.39 2.25 0.54
N ARG A 38 -19.33 3.20 0.40
CA ARG A 38 -19.50 4.29 1.35
C ARG A 38 -19.88 3.82 2.74
N PHE A 39 -20.69 2.76 2.84
CA PHE A 39 -21.07 2.15 4.12
C PHE A 39 -19.87 1.53 4.83
N LEU A 40 -19.01 0.80 4.10
CA LEU A 40 -17.79 0.20 4.65
C LEU A 40 -16.71 1.23 4.95
N ASP A 41 -16.52 2.21 4.06
CA ASP A 41 -15.54 3.29 4.19
C ASP A 41 -15.83 4.15 5.44
N ALA A 42 -17.11 4.43 5.73
CA ALA A 42 -17.53 5.11 6.96
C ALA A 42 -17.32 4.28 8.25
N ARG A 43 -16.94 3.01 8.14
CA ARG A 43 -16.75 2.07 9.23
C ARG A 43 -15.40 1.36 9.13
N LEU A 44 -14.38 1.99 8.56
CA LEU A 44 -13.07 1.35 8.49
C LEU A 44 -12.48 1.11 9.89
N GLU A 45 -12.72 2.03 10.82
CA GLU A 45 -12.21 1.98 12.21
C GLU A 45 -12.49 0.69 12.97
N GLN A 46 -13.65 0.04 12.73
CA GLN A 46 -14.00 -1.23 13.41
C GLN A 46 -13.18 -2.43 12.91
N PHE A 47 -12.59 -2.33 11.72
CA PHE A 47 -11.77 -3.39 11.15
C PHE A 47 -10.33 -3.30 11.63
N TYR A 48 -9.88 -2.11 12.03
CA TYR A 48 -8.50 -1.90 12.44
C TYR A 48 -8.10 -2.71 13.67
N ILE A 49 -6.86 -3.18 13.64
CA ILE A 49 -6.18 -3.94 14.70
C ILE A 49 -5.18 -3.04 15.41
N PHE A 50 -4.50 -2.16 14.66
CA PHE A 50 -3.45 -1.32 15.18
C PHE A 50 -3.95 0.12 15.39
N ASP A 51 -3.28 0.81 16.31
CA ASP A 51 -3.56 2.20 16.64
C ASP A 51 -2.32 3.05 16.35
N PRO A 52 -2.42 4.14 15.55
CA PRO A 52 -1.28 4.98 15.21
C PRO A 52 -0.52 5.52 16.42
N GLU A 53 -1.22 5.95 17.48
CA GLU A 53 -0.59 6.51 18.67
C GLU A 53 0.22 5.44 19.40
N HIS A 54 -0.35 4.24 19.55
CA HIS A 54 0.37 3.10 20.09
C HIS A 54 1.61 2.73 19.27
N LEU A 55 1.52 2.68 17.93
CA LEU A 55 2.66 2.35 17.07
C LEU A 55 3.78 3.39 17.17
N HIS A 56 3.41 4.67 17.33
CA HIS A 56 4.37 5.74 17.57
C HIS A 56 5.08 5.60 18.91
N ASP A 57 4.32 5.40 20.00
CA ASP A 57 4.88 5.15 21.33
C ASP A 57 5.81 3.93 21.35
N LEU A 58 5.38 2.82 20.73
CA LEU A 58 6.18 1.61 20.59
C LEU A 58 7.49 1.87 19.85
N SER A 59 7.43 2.61 18.73
CA SER A 59 8.63 2.98 17.97
C SER A 59 9.62 3.78 18.81
N GLN A 60 9.14 4.76 19.59
CA GLN A 60 10.00 5.56 20.47
C GLN A 60 10.63 4.75 21.61
N ARG A 61 9.87 3.84 22.22
CA ARG A 61 10.39 2.94 23.26
C ARG A 61 11.43 1.97 22.71
N ALA A 62 11.20 1.42 21.52
CA ALA A 62 12.15 0.53 20.87
C ALA A 62 13.48 1.25 20.55
N ILE A 63 13.41 2.47 20.02
CA ILE A 63 14.59 3.32 19.78
C ILE A 63 15.30 3.64 21.10
N SER A 64 14.56 4.00 22.15
CA SER A 64 15.14 4.31 23.46
C SER A 64 15.85 3.11 24.10
N ALA A 65 15.35 1.90 23.87
CA ALA A 65 15.92 0.66 24.40
C ALA A 65 17.15 0.18 23.61
N HIS A 66 17.20 0.42 22.29
CA HIS A 66 18.16 -0.23 21.39
C HIS A 66 19.03 0.74 20.57
N GLY A 67 18.83 2.05 20.69
CA GLY A 67 19.65 3.07 20.04
C GLY A 67 19.57 3.01 18.51
N GLU A 68 20.70 2.77 17.85
CA GLU A 68 20.79 2.71 16.38
C GLU A 68 20.76 1.27 15.82
N ASP A 69 20.61 0.25 16.67
CA ASP A 69 20.54 -1.15 16.23
C ASP A 69 19.14 -1.47 15.67
N ALA A 70 18.98 -1.27 14.37
CA ALA A 70 17.74 -1.51 13.65
C ALA A 70 17.20 -2.94 13.84
N ARG A 71 18.07 -3.96 13.93
CA ARG A 71 17.62 -5.34 14.11
C ARG A 71 16.98 -5.53 15.48
N SER A 72 17.62 -5.03 16.53
CA SER A 72 17.08 -5.10 17.88
C SER A 72 15.79 -4.29 18.02
N ILE A 73 15.69 -3.13 17.37
CA ILE A 73 14.45 -2.33 17.31
C ILE A 73 13.31 -3.13 16.67
N VAL A 74 13.54 -3.72 15.49
CA VAL A 74 12.51 -4.50 14.78
C VAL A 74 12.06 -5.70 15.62
N ASN A 75 12.99 -6.43 16.22
CA ASN A 75 12.67 -7.56 17.10
C ASN A 75 11.82 -7.14 18.31
N PHE A 76 12.15 -6.00 18.93
CA PHE A 76 11.38 -5.45 20.04
C PHE A 76 9.94 -5.13 19.63
N ILE A 77 9.77 -4.45 18.49
CA ILE A 77 8.46 -4.07 17.94
C ILE A 77 7.61 -5.31 17.66
N VAL A 78 8.15 -6.28 16.92
CA VAL A 78 7.41 -7.49 16.55
C VAL A 78 7.00 -8.29 17.79
N ALA A 79 7.91 -8.46 18.76
CA ALA A 79 7.60 -9.17 20.00
C ALA A 79 6.49 -8.50 20.82
N GLU A 80 6.49 -7.18 20.92
CA GLU A 80 5.45 -6.46 21.65
C GLU A 80 4.10 -6.52 20.93
N LEU A 81 4.09 -6.38 19.60
CA LEU A 81 2.87 -6.50 18.80
C LEU A 81 2.27 -7.89 18.94
N GLU A 82 3.08 -8.94 18.82
CA GLU A 82 2.62 -10.32 19.01
C GLU A 82 1.98 -10.51 20.39
N GLN A 83 2.59 -9.97 21.45
CA GLN A 83 2.02 -10.02 22.81
C GLN A 83 0.71 -9.25 22.94
N LYS A 84 0.59 -8.10 22.27
CA LYS A 84 -0.56 -7.20 22.40
C LYS A 84 -1.79 -7.68 21.61
N VAL A 85 -1.60 -8.04 20.34
CA VAL A 85 -2.73 -8.37 19.45
C VAL A 85 -2.87 -9.87 19.22
N GLY A 86 -1.82 -10.66 19.50
CA GLY A 86 -1.78 -12.10 19.31
C GLY A 86 -1.13 -12.53 18.00
N ALA A 87 -0.53 -13.73 18.01
CA ALA A 87 0.23 -14.29 16.89
C ALA A 87 -0.57 -14.47 15.59
N ASN A 88 -1.91 -14.48 15.64
CA ASN A 88 -2.74 -14.61 14.43
C ASN A 88 -2.74 -13.35 13.56
N TYR A 89 -2.32 -12.19 14.11
CA TYR A 89 -2.34 -10.91 13.42
C TYR A 89 -0.94 -10.36 13.12
N VAL A 90 0.11 -11.09 13.54
CA VAL A 90 1.50 -10.66 13.44
C VAL A 90 2.31 -11.80 12.82
N ASN A 91 2.83 -11.57 11.63
CA ASN A 91 3.77 -12.46 10.99
C ASN A 91 5.15 -12.31 11.63
N THR A 92 5.57 -13.31 12.40
CA THR A 92 6.90 -13.36 13.04
C THR A 92 7.97 -13.99 12.15
N GLU A 93 7.60 -14.53 10.97
CA GLU A 93 8.56 -14.99 9.97
C GLU A 93 9.15 -13.80 9.22
N GLU A 94 10.42 -13.48 9.51
CA GLU A 94 11.17 -12.35 8.92
C GLU A 94 11.52 -12.60 7.43
N GLU A 95 10.53 -12.44 6.55
CA GLU A 95 10.65 -12.59 5.10
C GLU A 95 10.87 -11.22 4.42
N TRP A 96 12.13 -10.88 4.15
CA TRP A 96 12.49 -9.65 3.43
C TRP A 96 12.37 -9.79 1.92
N VAL A 97 11.78 -8.79 1.28
CA VAL A 97 11.68 -8.68 -0.18
C VAL A 97 12.03 -7.26 -0.62
N PHE A 98 12.60 -7.11 -1.82
CA PHE A 98 12.75 -5.78 -2.41
C PHE A 98 11.37 -5.20 -2.77
N ASN A 99 11.27 -3.88 -2.69
CA ASN A 99 10.10 -3.11 -3.10
C ASN A 99 10.58 -1.98 -4.02
N ASN A 100 10.04 -1.95 -5.24
CA ASN A 100 10.28 -0.91 -6.23
C ASN A 100 8.95 -0.26 -6.61
N ALA A 101 8.79 1.02 -6.29
CA ALA A 101 7.59 1.78 -6.58
C ALA A 101 7.86 3.29 -6.64
N GLY A 102 7.25 3.97 -7.61
CA GLY A 102 7.36 5.43 -7.75
C GLY A 102 8.77 5.95 -8.03
N GLY A 103 9.64 5.11 -8.62
CA GLY A 103 11.06 5.38 -8.82
C GLY A 103 11.94 5.12 -7.60
N ALA A 104 11.35 4.84 -6.44
CA ALA A 104 12.08 4.49 -5.24
C ALA A 104 12.29 2.97 -5.14
N MET A 105 13.40 2.59 -4.52
CA MET A 105 13.73 1.21 -4.17
C MET A 105 14.07 1.09 -2.68
N GLY A 106 13.49 0.08 -2.03
CA GLY A 106 13.82 -0.31 -0.67
C GLY A 106 13.66 -1.81 -0.47
N ALA A 107 13.78 -2.24 0.77
CA ALA A 107 13.41 -3.58 1.22
C ALA A 107 12.27 -3.47 2.23
N MET A 108 11.40 -4.46 2.23
CA MET A 108 10.30 -4.54 3.17
C MET A 108 10.19 -5.91 3.84
N TYR A 109 9.74 -5.89 5.08
CA TYR A 109 9.31 -7.06 5.85
C TYR A 109 7.85 -6.85 6.27
N VAL A 110 6.97 -7.76 5.83
CA VAL A 110 5.54 -7.69 6.11
C VAL A 110 5.24 -8.30 7.49
N ILE A 111 4.89 -7.45 8.46
CA ILE A 111 4.46 -7.84 9.80
C ILE A 111 2.96 -8.16 9.80
N HIS A 112 2.16 -7.41 9.03
CA HIS A 112 0.72 -7.62 8.91
C HIS A 112 0.23 -7.16 7.54
N ALA A 113 -0.75 -7.86 6.97
CA ALA A 113 -1.56 -7.34 5.86
C ALA A 113 -3.01 -7.87 5.90
N SER A 114 -3.95 -6.97 5.71
CA SER A 114 -5.39 -7.20 5.52
C SER A 114 -5.90 -6.32 4.36
N ILE A 115 -7.19 -6.38 4.05
CA ILE A 115 -7.82 -5.49 3.06
C ILE A 115 -7.84 -4.04 3.55
N THR A 116 -7.84 -3.81 4.87
CA THR A 116 -7.93 -2.47 5.45
C THR A 116 -6.67 -1.95 6.14
N GLU A 117 -5.67 -2.79 6.39
CA GLU A 117 -4.41 -2.39 7.04
C GLU A 117 -3.21 -3.14 6.45
N TYR A 118 -2.04 -2.51 6.49
CA TYR A 118 -0.78 -3.25 6.56
C TYR A 118 0.14 -2.62 7.58
N LEU A 119 1.04 -3.44 8.10
CA LEU A 119 2.15 -3.01 8.93
C LEU A 119 3.41 -3.67 8.40
N ILE A 120 4.39 -2.88 8.00
CA ILE A 120 5.65 -3.38 7.46
C ILE A 120 6.82 -2.64 8.10
N ILE A 121 8.00 -3.26 8.09
CA ILE A 121 9.24 -2.50 8.13
C ILE A 121 9.60 -2.18 6.69
N PHE A 122 9.78 -0.90 6.37
CA PHE A 122 10.29 -0.46 5.07
C PHE A 122 11.55 0.36 5.27
N GLY A 123 12.52 0.20 4.38
CA GLY A 123 13.70 1.04 4.38
C GLY A 123 14.72 0.69 3.33
N THR A 124 15.87 1.35 3.44
CA THR A 124 17.01 1.17 2.55
C THR A 124 18.28 1.31 3.38
N ALA A 125 19.29 0.51 3.08
CA ALA A 125 20.61 0.63 3.69
C ALA A 125 21.49 1.69 2.99
N ILE A 126 21.13 2.12 1.78
CA ILE A 126 21.99 2.94 0.91
C ILE A 126 21.32 4.21 0.38
N GLY A 127 20.07 4.45 0.75
CA GLY A 127 19.29 5.61 0.31
C GLY A 127 18.33 5.30 -0.85
N THR A 128 17.36 6.20 -1.05
CA THR A 128 16.30 6.10 -2.06
C THR A 128 15.58 7.43 -2.24
N GLU A 129 14.97 7.68 -3.39
CA GLU A 129 14.10 8.83 -3.62
C GLU A 129 13.01 8.49 -4.63
N GLY A 130 11.83 9.11 -4.49
CA GLY A 130 10.76 8.86 -5.42
C GLY A 130 9.45 9.56 -5.10
N HIS A 131 8.43 9.20 -5.87
CA HIS A 131 7.06 9.64 -5.68
C HIS A 131 6.40 8.79 -4.58
N SER A 132 5.69 9.41 -3.64
CA SER A 132 5.06 8.69 -2.52
C SER A 132 3.90 7.78 -2.94
N GLY A 133 3.31 8.05 -4.11
CA GLY A 133 2.07 7.43 -4.54
C GLY A 133 0.84 8.22 -4.05
N ARG A 134 -0.29 8.04 -4.73
CA ARG A 134 -1.59 8.58 -4.31
C ARG A 134 -2.45 7.44 -3.80
N HIS A 135 -2.46 7.26 -2.49
CA HIS A 135 -3.03 6.07 -1.87
C HIS A 135 -4.48 6.25 -1.41
N THR A 136 -5.19 5.13 -1.33
CA THR A 136 -6.56 4.99 -0.82
C THR A 136 -6.61 4.74 0.69
N ALA A 137 -5.49 4.92 1.37
CA ALA A 137 -5.28 4.78 2.80
C ALA A 137 -4.42 5.93 3.32
N ASP A 138 -4.53 6.21 4.61
CA ASP A 138 -3.53 6.99 5.34
C ASP A 138 -2.31 6.12 5.58
N ASP A 139 -1.12 6.71 5.56
CA ASP A 139 0.14 6.00 5.72
C ASP A 139 1.06 6.74 6.71
N TYR A 140 1.57 6.02 7.69
CA TYR A 140 2.33 6.53 8.83
C TYR A 140 3.72 5.89 8.83
N PHE A 141 4.74 6.69 8.55
CA PHE A 141 6.14 6.26 8.61
C PHE A 141 6.73 6.66 9.96
N ASN A 142 6.76 5.73 10.91
CA ASN A 142 7.47 5.91 12.17
C ASN A 142 8.96 5.67 11.93
N ILE A 143 9.78 6.73 11.91
CA ILE A 143 11.19 6.61 11.56
C ILE A 143 11.95 5.93 12.70
N LEU A 144 12.46 4.73 12.44
CA LEU A 144 13.18 3.92 13.42
C LEU A 144 14.68 4.24 13.43
N GLN A 145 15.23 4.47 12.24
CA GLN A 145 16.65 4.77 12.04
C GLN A 145 16.79 5.74 10.88
N GLY A 146 17.74 6.67 10.97
CA GLY A 146 18.08 7.59 9.88
C GLY A 146 17.16 8.81 9.82
N THR A 147 16.92 9.30 8.59
CA THR A 147 16.12 10.49 8.34
C THR A 147 15.41 10.38 7.00
N GLN A 148 14.08 10.58 7.02
CA GLN A 148 13.28 10.75 5.81
C GLN A 148 13.07 12.25 5.56
N LEU A 149 13.14 12.64 4.29
CA LEU A 149 12.77 13.94 3.80
C LEU A 149 11.48 13.82 3.00
N ALA A 150 10.62 14.83 3.09
CA ALA A 150 9.45 14.94 2.24
C ALA A 150 9.31 16.35 1.67
N TYR A 151 8.64 16.44 0.52
CA TYR A 151 8.48 17.70 -0.19
C TYR A 151 7.18 17.71 -1.01
N VAL A 152 6.52 18.85 -1.04
CA VAL A 152 5.36 19.13 -1.90
C VAL A 152 5.67 20.29 -2.86
N PRO A 153 5.24 20.22 -4.14
CA PRO A 153 5.47 21.30 -5.09
C PRO A 153 4.96 22.65 -4.61
N GLY A 154 5.82 23.67 -4.68
CA GLY A 154 5.50 25.05 -4.28
C GLY A 154 6.15 25.47 -2.96
N GLU A 155 6.59 24.51 -2.14
CA GLU A 155 7.47 24.78 -1.02
C GLU A 155 8.93 24.94 -1.48
N PHE A 156 9.78 25.53 -0.65
CA PHE A 156 11.21 25.69 -0.97
C PHE A 156 12.14 25.10 0.09
N LYS A 157 11.57 24.46 1.12
CA LYS A 157 12.29 23.74 2.17
C LYS A 157 11.69 22.35 2.32
N PRO A 158 12.51 21.32 2.55
CA PRO A 158 11.99 19.99 2.82
C PRO A 158 11.40 19.92 4.23
N GLU A 159 10.39 19.07 4.39
CA GLU A 159 10.03 18.51 5.68
C GLU A 159 11.10 17.48 6.08
N VAL A 160 11.49 17.47 7.35
CA VAL A 160 12.57 16.61 7.87
C VAL A 160 12.04 15.75 9.00
N TYR A 161 12.16 14.43 8.84
CA TYR A 161 11.66 13.42 9.77
C TYR A 161 12.84 12.56 10.27
N PRO A 162 13.49 12.93 11.38
CA PRO A 162 14.55 12.13 11.99
C PRO A 162 13.99 10.91 12.74
N ALA A 163 14.86 10.00 13.19
CA ALA A 163 14.48 8.89 14.06
C ALA A 163 13.65 9.36 15.28
N GLY A 164 12.59 8.62 15.59
CA GLY A 164 11.64 8.93 16.65
C GLY A 164 10.52 9.89 16.24
N SER A 165 10.48 10.36 14.98
CA SER A 165 9.38 11.16 14.42
C SER A 165 8.44 10.31 13.55
N VAL A 166 7.29 10.90 13.15
CA VAL A 166 6.33 10.27 12.24
C VAL A 166 6.09 11.17 11.04
N HIS A 167 6.27 10.62 9.84
CA HIS A 167 5.77 11.22 8.62
C HIS A 167 4.40 10.63 8.29
N HIS A 168 3.34 11.42 8.45
CA HIS A 168 1.98 11.04 8.09
C HIS A 168 1.63 11.53 6.69
N LEU A 169 1.45 10.59 5.77
CA LEU A 169 0.94 10.83 4.44
C LEU A 169 -0.57 10.61 4.43
N VAL A 170 -1.31 11.72 4.36
CA VAL A 170 -2.78 11.70 4.39
C VAL A 170 -3.32 11.04 3.13
N ARG A 171 -4.38 10.24 3.29
CA ARG A 171 -5.10 9.58 2.19
C ARG A 171 -5.34 10.52 1.02
N GLY A 172 -4.95 10.08 -0.17
CA GLY A 172 -5.13 10.81 -1.43
C GLY A 172 -4.18 11.98 -1.65
N GLN A 173 -3.28 12.31 -0.72
CA GLN A 173 -2.20 13.26 -0.94
C GLN A 173 -0.99 12.60 -1.61
N VAL A 174 -0.08 13.42 -2.11
CA VAL A 174 1.16 12.99 -2.77
C VAL A 174 2.31 13.87 -2.31
N LYS A 175 3.49 13.29 -2.14
CA LYS A 175 4.74 13.99 -1.87
C LYS A 175 5.86 13.36 -2.70
N GLN A 176 6.93 14.11 -2.92
CA GLN A 176 8.23 13.50 -3.12
C GLN A 176 8.75 13.10 -1.74
N TYR A 177 9.37 11.93 -1.64
CA TYR A 177 10.12 11.56 -0.45
C TYR A 177 11.54 11.12 -0.82
N LYS A 178 12.43 11.22 0.16
CA LYS A 178 13.82 10.80 0.03
C LYS A 178 14.35 10.28 1.35
N MET A 179 15.10 9.19 1.30
CA MET A 179 15.99 8.74 2.37
C MET A 179 17.41 8.89 1.82
N ASP A 180 18.17 9.88 2.27
CA ASP A 180 19.48 10.20 1.65
C ASP A 180 20.51 9.08 1.86
N ARG A 181 20.39 8.34 2.96
CA ARG A 181 21.28 7.25 3.39
C ARG A 181 20.44 6.13 4.01
N SER A 182 21.11 5.24 4.76
CA SER A 182 20.44 4.21 5.56
C SER A 182 19.30 4.81 6.39
N CYS A 183 18.09 4.32 6.16
CA CYS A 183 16.88 4.75 6.84
C CYS A 183 15.87 3.61 6.86
N PHE A 184 15.27 3.36 8.01
CA PHE A 184 14.23 2.34 8.19
C PHE A 184 13.08 2.92 9.00
N ALA A 185 11.87 2.54 8.65
CA ALA A 185 10.65 2.98 9.30
C ALA A 185 9.71 1.78 9.55
N LEU A 186 8.94 1.87 10.64
CA LEU A 186 7.72 1.09 10.81
C LEU A 186 6.62 1.84 10.05
N GLU A 187 6.25 1.29 8.90
CA GLU A 187 5.25 1.86 8.01
C GLU A 187 3.91 1.19 8.26
N TYR A 188 2.93 2.01 8.62
CA TYR A 188 1.57 1.57 8.91
C TYR A 188 0.59 2.27 7.99
N ALA A 189 -0.12 1.51 7.17
CA ALA A 189 -1.21 2.06 6.37
C ALA A 189 -2.56 1.55 6.87
N ARG A 190 -3.54 2.45 6.86
CA ARG A 190 -4.93 2.17 7.24
C ARG A 190 -5.92 2.82 6.29
N GLY A 191 -6.79 1.99 5.71
CA GLY A 191 -7.69 2.34 4.60
C GLY A 191 -7.69 1.22 3.56
N TRP A 192 -8.14 1.46 2.33
CA TRP A 192 -8.21 0.37 1.35
C TRP A 192 -6.83 0.01 0.80
N ILE A 193 -6.30 -1.15 1.18
CA ILE A 193 -4.94 -1.60 0.81
C ILE A 193 -4.85 -2.16 -0.61
N PRO A 194 -5.78 -3.02 -1.11
CA PRO A 194 -5.61 -3.64 -2.44
C PRO A 194 -5.40 -2.65 -3.61
N PRO A 195 -6.06 -1.47 -3.66
CA PRO A 195 -5.76 -0.48 -4.69
C PRO A 195 -4.34 0.09 -4.63
N MET A 196 -3.67 0.07 -3.47
CA MET A 196 -2.28 0.54 -3.34
C MET A 196 -1.29 -0.42 -4.03
N LEU A 197 -1.62 -1.71 -4.13
CA LEU A 197 -0.75 -2.72 -4.77
C LEU A 197 -0.48 -2.42 -6.25
N PHE A 198 -1.40 -1.74 -6.94
CA PHE A 198 -1.16 -1.32 -8.33
C PHE A 198 0.04 -0.37 -8.44
N PHE A 199 0.17 0.55 -7.48
CA PHE A 199 1.34 1.41 -7.40
C PHE A 199 2.58 0.62 -6.96
N GLY A 200 2.43 -0.23 -5.93
CA GLY A 200 3.51 -1.08 -5.42
C GLY A 200 4.12 -2.05 -6.44
N TYR A 201 3.39 -2.40 -7.51
CA TYR A 201 3.88 -3.27 -8.59
C TYR A 201 4.19 -2.53 -9.90
N ALA A 202 3.91 -1.23 -9.99
CA ALA A 202 4.01 -0.50 -11.25
C ALA A 202 5.43 -0.56 -11.83
N ASP A 203 6.45 -0.31 -11.00
CA ASP A 203 7.85 -0.33 -11.45
C ASP A 203 8.33 -1.76 -11.71
N THR A 204 7.78 -2.77 -11.03
CA THR A 204 8.09 -4.17 -11.37
C THR A 204 7.65 -4.50 -12.79
N PHE A 205 6.44 -4.10 -13.19
CA PHE A 205 5.93 -4.38 -14.53
C PHE A 205 6.48 -3.47 -15.63
N SER A 206 6.95 -2.27 -15.28
CA SER A 206 7.36 -1.25 -16.27
C SER A 206 8.84 -0.93 -16.27
N SER A 207 9.61 -1.39 -15.27
CA SER A 207 11.03 -1.09 -15.11
C SER A 207 11.86 -2.32 -14.80
N THR A 208 11.74 -2.91 -13.61
CA THR A 208 12.70 -3.93 -13.15
C THR A 208 12.46 -5.31 -13.76
N LEU A 209 11.21 -5.66 -14.07
CA LEU A 209 10.79 -6.99 -14.54
C LEU A 209 11.20 -8.12 -13.59
N ASP A 210 11.36 -7.83 -12.29
CA ASP A 210 11.74 -8.79 -11.26
C ASP A 210 10.53 -9.63 -10.81
N PHE A 211 10.15 -10.58 -11.65
CA PHE A 211 9.05 -11.51 -11.38
C PHE A 211 9.27 -12.42 -10.15
N PRO A 212 10.50 -12.89 -9.84
CA PRO A 212 10.76 -13.57 -8.57
C PRO A 212 10.36 -12.75 -7.35
N THR A 213 10.75 -11.47 -7.29
CA THR A 213 10.35 -10.57 -6.20
C THR A 213 8.84 -10.32 -6.22
N LEU A 214 8.24 -10.11 -7.39
CA LEU A 214 6.77 -9.99 -7.52
C LEU A 214 6.04 -11.19 -6.91
N TRP A 215 6.51 -12.40 -7.20
CA TRP A 215 5.93 -13.64 -6.68
C TRP A 215 6.08 -13.72 -5.16
N ALA A 216 7.27 -13.44 -4.64
CA ALA A 216 7.53 -13.46 -3.20
C ALA A 216 6.59 -12.49 -2.46
N THR A 217 6.52 -11.23 -2.92
CA THR A 217 5.63 -10.21 -2.37
C THR A 217 4.17 -10.62 -2.46
N SER A 218 3.72 -11.09 -3.62
CA SER A 218 2.32 -11.49 -3.83
C SER A 218 1.93 -12.66 -2.93
N ARG A 219 2.80 -13.67 -2.78
CA ARG A 219 2.56 -14.83 -1.91
C ARG A 219 2.46 -14.42 -0.45
N ILE A 220 3.39 -13.60 0.05
CA ILE A 220 3.41 -13.13 1.45
C ILE A 220 2.15 -12.31 1.71
N THR A 221 1.89 -11.27 0.92
CA THR A 221 0.71 -10.41 1.10
C THR A 221 -0.60 -11.20 1.00
N ALA A 222 -0.72 -12.14 0.05
CA ALA A 222 -1.92 -12.97 -0.06
C ALA A 222 -2.10 -13.92 1.13
N ARG A 223 -1.01 -14.53 1.63
CA ARG A 223 -1.05 -15.38 2.84
C ARG A 223 -1.60 -14.60 4.03
N GLU A 224 -1.04 -13.41 4.29
CA GLU A 224 -1.46 -12.56 5.39
C GLU A 224 -2.90 -12.06 5.22
N MET A 225 -3.26 -11.53 4.03
CA MET A 225 -4.61 -11.01 3.77
C MET A 225 -5.68 -12.10 3.90
N VAL A 226 -5.44 -13.29 3.34
CA VAL A 226 -6.38 -14.41 3.45
C VAL A 226 -6.47 -14.90 4.90
N GLY A 227 -5.35 -14.96 5.62
CA GLY A 227 -5.31 -15.28 7.05
C GLY A 227 -6.20 -14.35 7.87
N ASN A 228 -6.05 -13.05 7.68
CA ASN A 228 -6.83 -12.03 8.38
C ASN A 228 -8.32 -12.05 8.02
N LEU A 229 -8.65 -12.25 6.74
CA LEU A 229 -10.05 -12.41 6.30
C LEU A 229 -10.73 -13.62 6.96
N MET A 230 -10.03 -14.74 7.13
CA MET A 230 -10.57 -15.92 7.85
C MET A 230 -10.84 -15.63 9.33
N GLN A 231 -10.18 -14.64 9.91
CA GLN A 231 -10.40 -14.15 11.28
C GLN A 231 -11.45 -13.02 11.34
N MET A 232 -12.22 -12.80 10.26
CA MET A 232 -13.24 -11.75 10.15
C MET A 232 -12.68 -10.33 10.29
N LYS A 233 -11.38 -10.16 10.06
CA LYS A 233 -10.73 -8.86 9.96
C LYS A 233 -10.62 -8.50 8.49
N LEU A 234 -11.23 -7.35 8.15
CA LEU A 234 -11.28 -6.89 6.76
C LEU A 234 -9.89 -6.41 6.39
#